data_AF-A0A974P118-F1
#
_entry.id   AF-A0A974P118-F1
#
_cell.length_a   1.000
_cell.length_b   1.000
_cell.length_c   1.000
_cell.angle_alpha   90.00
_cell.angle_beta   90.00
_cell.angle_gamma   90.00
#
_symmetry.space_group_name_H-M   'P 1'
#
loop_
_entity.id
_entity.type
_entity.pdbx_description
1 polymer ?
#
loop_
_entity_poly.entity_id
_entity_poly.type
_entity_poly.pdbx_seq_one_letter_code
_entity_poly.pdbx_strand_id
1 'polypeptide(L)' 'MRYAFEYARANGRRKVTCLTKDNIMKLTDGLFHKVFDEIGQDYPELEKHHAIIDIGAARLADTPRTSTSSSR' A
#
# COMPACT_ATOMS: atom_id res chain seq x y z
N MET A 1 11.45 0.42 0.82
CA MET A 1 10.50 0.38 1.94
C MET A 1 10.69 1.52 2.94
N ARG A 2 11.80 1.63 3.70
CA ARG A 2 12.02 2.74 4.66
C ARG A 2 11.76 4.14 4.09
N TYR A 3 12.23 4.41 2.87
CA TYR A 3 11.97 5.67 2.19
C TYR A 3 10.46 6.01 2.06
N ALA A 4 9.61 5.02 1.81
CA ALA A 4 8.16 5.25 1.69
C ALA A 4 7.51 5.60 3.03
N PHE A 5 7.98 4.99 4.13
CA PHE A 5 7.52 5.33 5.48
C PHE A 5 8.01 6.71 5.91
N GLU A 6 9.28 7.04 5.67
CA GLU A 6 9.84 8.37 5.95
C GLU A 6 9.14 9.45 5.13
N TYR A 7 8.88 9.20 3.84
CA TYR A 7 8.14 10.11 2.99
C TYR A 7 6.71 10.30 3.53
N ALA A 8 6.02 9.22 3.92
CA ALA A 8 4.68 9.30 4.48
C ALA A 8 4.66 10.14 5.76
N ARG A 9 5.61 9.90 6.67
CA ARG A 9 5.75 10.65 7.92
C ARG A 9 6.05 12.14 7.67
N ALA A 10 7.01 12.43 6.80
CA ALA A 10 7.39 13.82 6.45
C ALA A 10 6.26 14.59 5.76
N ASN A 11 5.38 13.89 5.02
CA ASN A 11 4.23 14.49 4.33
C ASN A 11 2.92 14.41 5.13
N GLY A 12 2.95 14.02 6.41
CA GLY A 12 1.76 13.91 7.25
C GLY A 12 0.72 12.89 6.76
N ARG A 13 1.14 11.90 5.96
CA ARG A 13 0.29 10.80 5.51
C ARG A 13 0.12 9.82 6.67
N ARG A 14 -1.08 9.27 6.82
CA ARG A 14 -1.40 8.32 7.91
C ARG A 14 -1.35 6.85 7.48
N LYS A 15 -1.11 6.59 6.19
CA LYS A 15 -1.24 5.25 5.60
C LYS A 15 -0.19 5.03 4.51
N VAL A 16 0.43 3.85 4.54
CA VAL A 16 1.35 3.35 3.52
C VAL A 16 0.77 2.06 2.95
N THR A 17 0.49 2.05 1.65
CA THR A 17 -0.02 0.86 0.94
C THR A 17 1.10 0.24 0.11
N CYS A 18 1.44 -1.02 0.41
CA CYS A 18 2.30 -1.85 -0.41
C CYS A 18 1.47 -2.59 -1.46
N LEU A 19 1.85 -2.46 -2.73
CA LEU A 19 1.20 -3.16 -3.84
C LEU A 19 2.14 -4.26 -4.36
N THR A 20 1.72 -5.52 -4.30
CA THR A 20 2.49 -6.68 -4.81
C THR A 20 1.75 -7.38 -5.95
N LYS A 21 2.47 -8.18 -6.73
CA LYS A 21 1.90 -8.96 -7.84
C LYS A 21 2.10 -10.45 -7.56
N ASP A 22 1.35 -10.94 -6.58
CA ASP A 22 1.43 -12.31 -6.04
C ASP A 22 1.17 -13.45 -7.05
N ASN A 23 0.82 -13.16 -8.31
CA ASN A 23 0.40 -14.17 -9.28
C ASN A 23 1.55 -14.91 -10.00
N ILE A 24 2.83 -14.50 -9.83
CA ILE A 24 3.97 -15.16 -10.49
C ILE A 24 5.20 -15.36 -9.56
N MET A 25 5.45 -14.51 -8.55
CA MET A 25 6.72 -14.50 -7.80
C MET A 25 6.60 -14.76 -6.28
N LYS A 26 6.18 -15.98 -5.90
CA LYS A 26 5.98 -16.37 -4.48
C LYS A 26 7.21 -16.23 -3.57
N LEU A 27 8.42 -16.39 -4.11
CA LEU A 27 9.67 -16.28 -3.33
C LEU A 27 10.08 -14.82 -3.09
N THR A 28 9.94 -13.98 -4.12
CA THR A 28 10.36 -12.57 -4.08
C THR A 28 9.36 -11.72 -3.33
N ASP A 29 8.06 -11.97 -3.51
CA ASP A 29 6.99 -11.22 -2.84
C ASP A 29 6.88 -11.57 -1.35
N GLY A 30 7.21 -12.81 -0.97
CA GLY A 30 7.28 -13.23 0.44
C GLY A 30 8.38 -12.50 1.23
N LEU A 31 9.56 -12.31 0.63
CA LEU A 31 10.63 -11.51 1.22
C LEU A 31 10.23 -10.03 1.31
N PHE A 32 9.57 -9.51 0.27
CA PHE A 32 9.13 -8.12 0.22
C PHE A 32 8.07 -7.80 1.28
N HIS A 33 7.12 -8.71 1.51
CA HIS A 33 6.11 -8.58 2.55
C HIS A 33 6.73 -8.64 3.95
N LYS A 34 7.64 -9.59 4.19
CA LYS A 34 8.34 -9.71 5.48
C LYS A 34 9.14 -8.43 5.81
N VAL A 35 9.89 -7.92 4.84
CA VAL A 35 10.67 -6.67 5.01
C VAL A 35 9.74 -5.46 5.19
N PHE A 36 8.57 -5.43 4.55
CA PHE A 36 7.56 -4.39 4.76
C PHE A 36 7.01 -4.40 6.18
N ASP A 37 6.70 -5.58 6.71
CA ASP A 37 6.18 -5.75 8.05
C ASP A 37 7.22 -5.38 9.10
N GLU A 38 8.47 -5.84 8.95
CA GLU A 38 9.60 -5.54 9.83
C GLU A 38 9.86 -4.03 9.90
N ILE A 39 10.04 -3.37 8.75
CA ILE A 39 10.26 -1.92 8.71
C ILE A 39 9.04 -1.17 9.27
N GLY A 40 7.84 -1.67 8.99
CA GLY A 40 6.61 -1.08 9.48
C GLY A 40 6.38 -1.21 10.99
N GLN A 41 7.18 -1.97 11.73
CA GLN A 41 7.15 -1.95 13.20
C GLN A 41 7.81 -0.68 13.76
N ASP A 42 8.73 -0.08 13.02
CA ASP A 42 9.43 1.16 13.40
C ASP A 42 8.54 2.42 13.27
N TYR A 43 7.36 2.29 12.66
CA TYR A 43 6.42 3.39 12.38
C TYR A 43 4.98 3.04 12.83
N PRO A 44 4.72 2.85 14.14
CA PRO A 44 3.41 2.45 14.66
C PRO A 44 2.30 3.48 14.40
N GLU A 45 2.65 4.73 14.12
CA GLU A 45 1.72 5.81 13.76
C GLU A 45 1.17 5.72 12.32
N LEU A 46 1.80 4.88 11.47
CA LEU A 46 1.43 4.71 10.07
C LEU A 46 0.63 3.41 9.87
N GLU A 47 -0.57 3.53 9.31
CA GLU A 47 -1.39 2.38 8.93
C GLU A 47 -0.75 1.65 7.75
N LYS A 48 -0.54 0.34 7.89
CA LYS A 48 0.06 -0.52 6.86
C LYS A 48 -1.04 -1.26 6.13
N HIS A 49 -1.04 -1.17 4.81
CA HIS A 49 -1.98 -1.91 3.98
C HIS A 49 -1.24 -2.65 2.88
N HIS A 50 -1.65 -3.88 2.61
CA HIS A 50 -1.12 -4.70 1.54
C HIS A 50 -2.24 -5.01 0.55
N ALA A 51 -2.01 -4.79 -0.74
CA ALA A 51 -2.99 -5.12 -1.76
C ALA A 51 -2.33 -5.73 -3.00
N ILE A 52 -2.97 -6.76 -3.55
CA ILE A 52 -2.53 -7.41 -4.78
C ILE A 52 -2.98 -6.53 -5.96
N ILE A 53 -2.04 -6.17 -6.84
CA ILE A 53 -2.27 -5.26 -7.96
C ILE A 53 -3.37 -5.75 -8.92
N ASP A 54 -3.50 -7.07 -9.09
CA ASP A 54 -4.52 -7.67 -9.96
C ASP A 54 -5.95 -7.48 -9.39
N ILE A 55 -6.11 -7.50 -8.05
CA ILE A 55 -7.38 -7.17 -7.38
C ILE A 55 -7.62 -5.66 -7.36
N GLY A 56 -6.56 -4.86 -7.20
CA GLY A 56 -6.63 -3.39 -7.23
C GLY A 56 -7.07 -2.85 -8.59
N ALA A 57 -6.51 -3.38 -9.68
CA ALA A 57 -6.91 -3.03 -11.04
C ALA A 57 -8.33 -3.49 -11.36
N ALA A 58 -8.73 -4.70 -10.93
CA ALA A 58 -10.10 -5.17 -11.06
C ALA A 58 -11.09 -4.27 -10.29
N ARG A 59 -10.77 -3.87 -9.05
CA ARG A 59 -11.61 -2.95 -8.25
C ARG A 59 -11.67 -1.53 -8.83
N LEU A 60 -10.57 -1.01 -9.40
CA LEU A 60 -10.55 0.29 -10.08
C LEU A 60 -11.41 0.26 -11.36
N ALA A 61 -11.37 -0.85 -12.09
CA ALA A 61 -12.19 -1.07 -13.29
C ALA A 61 -13.68 -1.27 -12.96
N ASP A 62 -14.00 -1.92 -11.85
CA ASP A 62 -15.37 -2.23 -11.43
C ASP A 62 -16.06 -1.06 -10.71
N THR A 63 -15.32 -0.09 -10.14
CA THR A 63 -15.94 1.08 -9.48
C THR A 63 -15.10 2.37 -9.62
N PRO A 64 -15.25 3.14 -10.72
CA PRO A 64 -14.49 4.37 -10.95
C PRO A 64 -15.03 5.62 -10.19
N ARG A 65 -15.99 5.48 -9.29
CA ARG A 65 -16.59 6.60 -8.54
C ARG A 65 -16.27 6.51 -7.05
N THR A 66 -15.26 7.23 -6.58
CA THR A 66 -15.30 8.09 -5.38
C THR A 66 -13.96 8.84 -5.28
N SER A 67 -13.74 9.81 -6.15
CA SER A 67 -12.75 10.87 -5.94
C SER A 67 -13.25 12.18 -6.53
N THR A 68 -14.42 12.64 -6.07
CA THR A 68 -14.84 14.05 -6.09
C THR A 68 -16.10 14.17 -5.26
N SER A 69 -15.97 14.45 -3.96
CA SER A 69 -16.96 15.28 -3.30
C SER A 69 -16.64 16.73 -3.69
N SER A 70 -17.33 17.23 -4.70
CA SER A 70 -17.43 18.67 -4.95
C SER A 70 -18.90 19.00 -5.14
N SER A 71 -19.46 19.61 -4.10
CA SER A 71 -20.52 20.62 -4.14
C SER A 71 -21.55 20.53 -5.27
N ARG A 72 -22.76 20.09 -4.91
CA ARG A 72 -24.01 20.82 -5.13
C ARG A 72 -25.08 20.31 -4.18
#